data_AF-V9DUC7-F1
#
_entry.id   AF-V9DUC7-F1
#
_cell.length_a   1.000
_cell.length_b   1.000
_cell.length_c   1.000
_cell.angle_alpha   90.00
_cell.angle_beta   90.00
_cell.angle_gamma   90.00
#
_symmetry.space_group_name_H-M   'P 1'
#
loop_
_entity.id
_entity.type
_entity.pdbx_description
1 polymer ?
#
loop_
_entity_poly.entity_id
_entity_poly.type
_entity_poly.pdbx_seq_one_letter_code
_entity_poly.pdbx_strand_id
1 'polypeptide(L)'
;MKRLRTLTQAAKLRLKTPLRPKLRQQTRWGSTYAMLARHFELREFINVNDEELVELMPSPAANRRLKALLNEMSDVESISKKLQSEGLNLLDARDLLDGLLEIKPSFTNYIAPTADIVHSPDFESGVVKVLGGHESDLSRAEKEALRPFRQMTSRSRSPEEDPTKLGFADRILKRRKVQAETS
;
A
#
# COMPACT_ATOMS: atom_id res chain seq x y z
N MET A 1 18.06 -0.09 27.74
CA MET A 1 18.74 -0.29 26.43
C MET A 1 19.75 0.83 26.05
N LYS A 2 20.46 1.48 26.99
CA LYS A 2 21.50 2.47 26.60
C LYS A 2 22.82 1.82 26.16
N ARG A 3 23.18 0.64 26.71
CA ARG A 3 24.46 -0.05 26.46
C ARG A 3 24.62 -0.68 25.05
N LEU A 4 23.57 -1.32 24.51
CA LEU A 4 23.59 -1.89 23.14
C LEU A 4 23.64 -0.82 22.03
N ARG A 5 23.30 0.43 22.35
CA ARG A 5 23.31 1.56 21.40
C ARG A 5 24.62 2.34 21.43
N THR A 6 25.61 1.89 22.20
CA THR A 6 26.91 2.54 22.29
C THR A 6 27.66 2.46 20.96
N LEU A 7 28.45 3.50 20.66
CA LEU A 7 29.26 3.58 19.45
C LEU A 7 30.19 2.36 19.32
N THR A 8 30.71 1.87 20.45
CA THR A 8 31.61 0.72 20.54
C THR A 8 30.97 -0.58 20.09
N GLN A 9 29.75 -0.89 20.54
CA GLN A 9 29.06 -2.12 20.14
C GLN A 9 28.59 -2.06 18.69
N ALA A 10 28.14 -0.88 18.22
CA ALA A 10 27.84 -0.67 16.82
C ALA A 10 29.08 -0.82 15.92
N ALA A 11 30.25 -0.38 16.37
CA ALA A 11 31.53 -0.56 15.66
C ALA A 11 31.95 -2.03 15.59
N LYS A 12 31.84 -2.78 16.70
CA LYS A 12 32.08 -4.24 16.71
C LYS A 12 31.20 -4.98 15.71
N LEU A 13 29.90 -4.66 15.67
CA LEU A 13 28.95 -5.27 14.73
C LEU A 13 29.28 -4.93 13.27
N ARG A 14 29.74 -3.70 12.99
CA ARG A 14 30.16 -3.24 11.65
C ARG A 14 31.32 -4.06 11.07
N LEU A 15 32.19 -4.59 11.92
CA LEU A 15 33.28 -5.48 11.49
C LEU A 15 32.77 -6.86 11.05
N LYS A 16 31.55 -7.24 11.45
CA LYS A 16 30.96 -8.55 11.15
C LYS A 16 29.92 -8.49 10.02
N THR A 17 29.20 -7.38 9.88
CA THR A 17 28.14 -7.25 8.88
C THR A 17 27.89 -5.78 8.45
N PRO A 18 27.55 -5.54 7.17
CA PRO A 18 27.11 -4.21 6.72
C PRO A 18 25.73 -3.82 7.28
N LEU A 19 24.97 -4.78 7.81
CA LEU A 19 23.64 -4.54 8.36
C LEU A 19 23.70 -3.55 9.54
N ARG A 20 22.59 -2.83 9.74
CA ARG A 20 22.43 -1.82 10.80
C ARG A 20 21.17 -2.09 11.60
N PRO A 21 21.16 -1.91 12.93
CA PRO A 21 19.93 -1.97 13.71
C PRO A 21 18.89 -1.00 13.14
N LYS A 22 17.64 -1.45 13.04
CA LYS A 22 16.50 -0.58 12.73
C LYS A 22 15.80 -0.24 14.05
N LEU A 23 15.40 1.01 14.22
CA LEU A 23 14.67 1.46 15.39
C LEU A 23 13.18 1.51 15.08
N ARG A 24 12.34 1.13 16.05
CA ARG A 24 10.91 1.42 15.99
C ARG A 24 10.70 2.94 15.86
N GLN A 25 9.83 3.33 14.95
CA GLN A 25 9.47 4.71 14.65
C GLN A 25 7.94 4.82 14.66
N GLN A 26 7.40 5.63 15.56
CA GLN A 26 5.95 5.72 15.78
C GLN A 26 5.18 6.19 14.53
N THR A 27 5.81 7.04 13.71
CA THR A 27 5.23 7.59 12.48
C THR A 27 5.36 6.66 11.27
N ARG A 28 6.14 5.57 11.36
CA ARG A 28 6.36 4.64 10.25
C ARG A 28 5.70 3.29 10.56
N TRP A 29 4.60 3.01 9.88
CA TRP A 29 3.71 1.88 10.16
C TRP A 29 4.42 0.52 10.21
N GLY A 30 5.32 0.22 9.26
CA GLY A 30 6.09 -1.04 9.21
C GLY A 30 7.36 -1.09 10.08
N SER A 31 7.63 -0.07 10.91
CA SER A 31 8.92 0.02 11.63
C SER A 31 9.11 -1.07 12.69
N THR A 32 8.03 -1.52 13.34
CA THR A 32 8.08 -2.61 14.32
C THR A 32 8.45 -3.93 13.65
N TYR A 33 7.79 -4.26 12.53
CA TYR A 33 8.12 -5.44 11.71
C TYR A 33 9.57 -5.39 11.25
N ALA A 34 9.98 -4.27 10.65
CA ALA A 34 11.34 -4.10 10.14
C ALA A 34 12.41 -4.18 11.24
N MET A 35 12.11 -3.72 12.45
CA MET A 35 12.99 -3.84 13.61
C MET A 35 13.15 -5.30 14.03
N LEU A 36 12.05 -6.07 14.14
CA LEU A 36 12.10 -7.48 14.52
C LEU A 36 12.79 -8.34 13.46
N ALA A 37 12.47 -8.14 12.18
CA ALA A 37 13.17 -8.80 11.07
C ALA A 37 14.67 -8.53 11.13
N ARG A 38 15.06 -7.25 11.29
CA ARG A 38 16.47 -6.85 11.43
C ARG A 38 17.13 -7.44 12.68
N HIS A 39 16.41 -7.60 13.79
CA HIS A 39 16.95 -8.23 14.99
C HIS A 39 17.38 -9.68 14.70
N PHE A 40 16.53 -10.47 14.02
CA PHE A 40 16.87 -11.85 13.67
C PHE A 40 18.01 -11.94 12.63
N GLU A 41 18.06 -11.04 11.66
CA GLU A 41 19.20 -10.94 10.72
C GLU A 41 20.52 -10.63 11.44
N LEU A 42 20.50 -9.75 12.46
CA LEU A 42 21.70 -9.36 13.20
C LEU A 42 22.13 -10.38 14.24
N ARG A 43 21.20 -11.21 14.74
CA ARG A 43 21.44 -12.13 15.87
C ARG A 43 22.59 -13.10 15.60
N GLU A 44 22.78 -13.53 14.37
CA GLU A 44 23.87 -14.43 13.96
C GLU A 44 25.26 -13.81 14.10
N PHE A 45 25.35 -12.48 14.09
CA PHE A 45 26.60 -11.73 14.19
C PHE A 45 26.89 -11.22 15.61
N ILE A 46 25.99 -11.45 16.56
CA ILE A 46 26.16 -11.03 17.96
C ILE A 46 26.91 -12.12 18.71
N ASN A 47 27.99 -11.74 19.40
CA ASN A 47 28.76 -12.66 20.22
C ASN A 47 27.95 -13.07 21.48
N VAL A 48 27.49 -14.31 21.50
CA VAL A 48 26.73 -14.90 22.62
C VAL A 48 27.59 -15.20 23.86
N ASN A 49 28.91 -15.11 23.76
CA ASN A 49 29.84 -15.32 24.87
C ASN A 49 30.31 -13.99 25.51
N ASP A 50 29.86 -12.84 24.99
CA ASP A 50 30.15 -11.54 25.60
C ASP A 50 29.19 -11.34 26.78
N GLU A 51 29.70 -11.49 28.02
CA GLU A 51 28.90 -11.44 29.26
C GLU A 51 28.07 -10.16 29.38
N GLU A 52 28.59 -9.01 28.90
CA GLU A 52 27.86 -7.73 28.93
C GLU A 52 26.67 -7.74 27.95
N LEU A 53 26.81 -8.44 26.81
CA LEU A 53 25.75 -8.57 25.82
C LEU A 53 24.70 -9.61 26.23
N VAL A 54 25.11 -10.72 26.84
CA VAL A 54 24.21 -11.80 27.25
C VAL A 54 23.10 -11.31 28.17
N GLU A 55 23.43 -10.46 29.15
CA GLU A 55 22.44 -9.86 30.06
C GLU A 55 21.42 -8.94 29.35
N LEU A 56 21.78 -8.40 28.19
CA LEU A 56 20.94 -7.46 27.42
C LEU A 56 20.13 -8.14 26.32
N MET A 57 20.42 -9.40 26.01
CA MET A 57 19.74 -10.15 24.95
C MET A 57 18.44 -10.76 25.46
N PRO A 58 17.40 -10.86 24.61
CA PRO A 58 16.18 -11.58 24.98
C PRO A 58 16.51 -13.03 25.32
N SER A 59 15.83 -13.57 26.34
CA SER A 59 15.95 -14.98 26.70
C SER A 59 15.56 -15.91 25.52
N PRO A 60 15.97 -17.18 25.51
CA PRO A 60 15.56 -18.13 24.47
C PRO A 60 14.04 -18.20 24.30
N ALA A 61 13.28 -18.18 25.41
CA ALA A 61 11.82 -18.17 25.38
C ALA A 61 11.26 -16.87 24.78
N ALA A 62 11.83 -15.71 25.13
CA ALA A 62 11.45 -14.43 24.53
C ALA A 62 11.73 -14.41 23.02
N ASN A 63 12.89 -14.92 22.58
CA ASN A 63 13.22 -15.02 21.16
C ASN A 63 12.21 -15.89 20.38
N ARG A 64 11.77 -17.03 20.95
CA ARG A 64 10.73 -17.85 20.32
C ARG A 64 9.42 -17.08 20.14
N ARG A 65 8.99 -16.34 21.18
CA ARG A 65 7.79 -15.47 21.12
C ARG A 65 7.94 -14.36 20.08
N LEU A 66 9.10 -13.70 20.02
CA LEU A 66 9.38 -12.67 19.01
C LEU A 66 9.39 -13.23 17.59
N LYS A 67 9.87 -14.47 17.40
CA LYS A 67 9.87 -15.12 16.08
C LYS A 67 8.44 -15.47 15.64
N ALA A 68 7.63 -15.99 16.56
CA ALA A 68 6.20 -16.22 16.31
C ALA A 68 5.48 -14.92 15.93
N LEU A 69 5.70 -13.85 16.72
CA LEU A 69 5.13 -12.53 16.43
C LEU A 69 5.58 -11.98 15.07
N LEU A 70 6.85 -12.14 14.70
CA LEU A 70 7.35 -11.71 13.38
C LEU A 70 6.60 -12.42 12.25
N ASN A 71 6.34 -13.71 12.39
CA ASN A 71 5.58 -14.48 11.42
C ASN A 71 4.11 -14.02 11.39
N GLU A 72 3.46 -13.83 12.54
CA GLU A 72 2.09 -13.30 12.59
C GLU A 72 1.96 -11.92 11.94
N MET A 73 3.00 -11.09 12.02
CA MET A 73 3.02 -9.75 11.41
C MET A 73 3.34 -9.76 9.91
N SER A 74 3.79 -10.87 9.31
CA SER A 74 4.25 -10.88 7.92
C SER A 74 3.13 -10.58 6.93
N ASP A 75 1.94 -11.12 7.18
CA ASP A 75 0.78 -10.96 6.30
C ASP A 75 0.27 -9.52 6.34
N VAL A 76 0.20 -8.95 7.56
CA VAL A 76 -0.17 -7.53 7.77
C VAL A 76 0.83 -6.59 7.08
N GLU A 77 2.13 -6.85 7.19
CA GLU A 77 3.17 -6.07 6.52
C GLU A 77 3.06 -6.18 4.99
N SER A 78 2.82 -7.38 4.46
CA SER A 78 2.67 -7.64 3.03
C SER A 78 1.50 -6.85 2.44
N ILE A 79 0.33 -6.96 3.08
CA ILE A 79 -0.89 -6.27 2.64
C ILE A 79 -0.73 -4.75 2.78
N SER A 80 -0.16 -4.27 3.89
CA SER A 80 0.10 -2.85 4.10
C SER A 80 1.01 -2.25 3.02
N LYS A 81 2.02 -2.99 2.54
CA LYS A 81 2.87 -2.57 1.43
C LYS A 81 2.13 -2.60 0.10
N LYS A 82 1.33 -3.63 -0.15
CA LYS A 82 0.56 -3.77 -1.38
C LYS A 82 -0.45 -2.63 -1.53
N LEU A 83 -1.12 -2.24 -0.45
CA LEU A 83 -2.03 -1.09 -0.39
C LEU A 83 -1.35 0.26 -0.69
N GLN A 84 -0.03 0.36 -0.51
CA GLN A 84 0.76 1.57 -0.82
C GLN A 84 1.33 1.56 -2.26
N SER A 85 1.08 0.52 -3.04
CA SER A 85 1.55 0.46 -4.43
C SER A 85 0.59 1.18 -5.37
N GLU A 86 1.14 1.69 -6.48
CA GLU A 86 0.34 2.36 -7.50
C GLU A 86 -0.53 1.36 -8.27
N GLY A 87 -1.67 1.85 -8.78
CA GLY A 87 -2.54 1.08 -9.67
C GLY A 87 -3.57 0.18 -8.99
N LEU A 88 -3.70 0.21 -7.66
CA LEU A 88 -4.82 -0.45 -6.98
C LEU A 88 -6.06 0.43 -7.05
N ASN A 89 -7.19 -0.20 -7.37
CA ASN A 89 -8.50 0.40 -7.22
C ASN A 89 -9.14 -0.02 -5.87
N LEU A 90 -10.37 0.47 -5.58
CA LEU A 90 -11.03 0.19 -4.31
C LEU A 90 -11.46 -1.27 -4.15
N LEU A 91 -11.76 -1.97 -5.25
CA LEU A 91 -12.06 -3.41 -5.23
C LEU A 91 -10.81 -4.19 -4.82
N ASP A 92 -9.64 -3.92 -5.44
CA ASP A 92 -8.38 -4.58 -5.06
C ASP A 92 -8.04 -4.34 -3.57
N ALA A 93 -8.24 -3.10 -3.11
CA ALA A 93 -8.02 -2.77 -1.71
C ALA A 93 -8.97 -3.55 -0.79
N ARG A 94 -10.22 -3.74 -1.21
CA ARG A 94 -11.20 -4.50 -0.43
C ARG A 94 -10.89 -5.98 -0.37
N ASP A 95 -10.55 -6.59 -1.50
CA ASP A 95 -10.15 -8.01 -1.57
C ASP A 95 -8.96 -8.30 -0.65
N LEU A 96 -7.97 -7.40 -0.60
CA LEU A 96 -6.83 -7.53 0.29
C LEU A 96 -7.22 -7.43 1.77
N LEU A 97 -8.10 -6.49 2.14
CA LEU A 97 -8.54 -6.32 3.53
C LEU A 97 -9.44 -7.46 3.99
N ASP A 98 -10.33 -7.95 3.13
CA ASP A 98 -11.22 -9.06 3.43
C ASP A 98 -10.44 -10.37 3.55
N GLY A 99 -9.46 -10.62 2.67
CA GLY A 99 -8.52 -11.73 2.81
C GLY A 99 -7.71 -11.65 4.12
N LEU A 100 -7.35 -10.45 4.58
CA LEU A 100 -6.72 -10.30 5.90
C LEU A 100 -7.68 -10.63 7.06
N LEU A 101 -8.97 -10.29 6.92
CA LEU A 101 -9.98 -10.59 7.95
C LEU A 101 -10.20 -12.09 8.12
N GLU A 102 -10.13 -12.87 7.04
CA GLU A 102 -10.23 -14.33 7.10
C GLU A 102 -9.15 -14.93 8.01
N ILE A 103 -7.93 -14.42 7.92
CA ILE A 103 -6.77 -14.89 8.70
C ILE A 103 -6.74 -14.22 10.09
N LYS A 104 -7.20 -12.97 10.19
CA LYS A 104 -7.17 -12.16 11.41
C LYS A 104 -8.53 -11.55 11.77
N PRO A 105 -9.51 -12.36 12.23
CA PRO A 105 -10.83 -11.88 12.62
C PRO A 105 -10.81 -10.81 13.72
N SER A 106 -9.75 -10.74 14.52
CA SER A 106 -9.62 -9.68 15.54
C SER A 106 -9.56 -8.26 14.96
N PHE A 107 -9.40 -8.10 13.65
CA PHE A 107 -9.38 -6.80 12.97
C PHE A 107 -10.75 -6.31 12.48
N THR A 108 -11.84 -7.05 12.72
CA THR A 108 -13.19 -6.67 12.28
C THR A 108 -13.54 -5.22 12.58
N ASN A 109 -13.26 -4.74 13.80
CA ASN A 109 -13.61 -3.36 14.20
C ASN A 109 -12.76 -2.26 13.53
N TYR A 110 -11.76 -2.64 12.72
CA TYR A 110 -10.83 -1.71 12.08
C TYR A 110 -10.89 -1.72 10.55
N ILE A 111 -11.12 -2.89 9.95
CA ILE A 111 -11.02 -3.05 8.48
C ILE A 111 -12.26 -3.67 7.83
N ALA A 112 -13.24 -4.14 8.61
CA ALA A 112 -14.48 -4.65 8.04
C ALA A 112 -15.25 -3.55 7.31
N PRO A 113 -16.04 -3.89 6.27
CA PRO A 113 -16.88 -2.91 5.55
C PRO A 113 -17.86 -2.16 6.45
N THR A 114 -18.21 -2.74 7.60
CA THR A 114 -19.15 -2.20 8.59
C THR A 114 -18.47 -1.65 9.84
N ALA A 115 -17.13 -1.50 9.84
CA ALA A 115 -16.42 -0.95 10.99
C ALA A 115 -16.80 0.52 11.20
N ASP A 116 -16.88 0.97 12.46
CA ASP A 116 -17.28 2.36 12.81
C ASP A 116 -16.36 3.43 12.20
N ILE A 117 -15.13 3.07 11.84
CA ILE A 117 -14.17 3.96 11.17
C ILE A 117 -14.53 4.25 9.70
N VAL A 118 -15.36 3.39 9.08
CA VAL A 118 -15.80 3.55 7.70
C VAL A 118 -16.76 4.74 7.61
N HIS A 119 -16.29 5.82 6.99
CA HIS A 119 -17.04 7.08 6.94
C HIS A 119 -18.31 6.98 6.08
N SER A 120 -18.23 6.29 4.94
CA SER A 120 -19.33 6.18 3.97
C SER A 120 -19.53 4.74 3.51
N PRO A 121 -20.14 3.86 4.33
CA PRO A 121 -20.27 2.44 4.01
C PRO A 121 -20.98 2.16 2.68
N ASP A 122 -22.09 2.87 2.40
CA ASP A 122 -22.84 2.73 1.15
C ASP A 122 -22.02 3.18 -0.08
N PHE A 123 -21.15 4.17 0.08
CA PHE A 123 -20.28 4.61 -1.01
C PHE A 123 -19.20 3.56 -1.29
N GLU A 124 -18.49 3.09 -0.26
CA GLU A 124 -17.43 2.08 -0.42
C GLU A 124 -18.00 0.79 -1.00
N SER A 125 -19.09 0.27 -0.44
CA SER A 125 -19.79 -0.92 -0.94
C SER A 125 -20.26 -0.73 -2.39
N GLY A 126 -20.86 0.42 -2.69
CA GLY A 126 -21.31 0.75 -4.03
C GLY A 126 -20.18 0.75 -5.07
N VAL A 127 -19.05 1.40 -4.76
CA VAL A 127 -17.89 1.43 -5.66
C VAL A 127 -17.32 0.04 -5.88
N VAL A 128 -17.18 -0.77 -4.83
CA VAL A 128 -16.70 -2.16 -4.91
C VAL A 128 -17.60 -2.99 -5.84
N LYS A 129 -18.93 -2.88 -5.70
CA LYS A 129 -19.88 -3.57 -6.58
C LYS A 129 -19.76 -3.14 -8.04
N VAL A 130 -19.67 -1.83 -8.30
CA VAL A 130 -19.50 -1.31 -9.67
C VAL A 130 -18.22 -1.83 -10.31
N LEU A 131 -17.09 -1.75 -9.60
CA LEU A 131 -15.81 -2.25 -10.08
C LEU A 131 -15.82 -3.77 -10.30
N GLY A 132 -16.60 -4.51 -9.51
CA GLY A 132 -16.81 -5.95 -9.66
C GLY A 132 -17.84 -6.35 -10.74
N GLY A 133 -18.47 -5.39 -11.42
CA GLY A 133 -19.51 -5.67 -12.43
C GLY A 133 -20.89 -6.03 -11.86
N HIS A 134 -21.12 -5.78 -10.57
CA HIS A 134 -22.36 -6.08 -9.84
C HIS A 134 -23.29 -4.86 -9.73
N GLU A 135 -23.39 -4.06 -10.78
CA GLU A 135 -24.18 -2.82 -10.80
C GLU A 135 -25.69 -3.07 -10.60
N SER A 136 -26.18 -4.24 -11.02
CA SER A 136 -27.56 -4.67 -10.80
C SER A 136 -27.91 -4.79 -9.32
N ASP A 137 -26.92 -5.09 -8.49
CA ASP A 137 -27.07 -5.46 -7.08
C ASP A 137 -26.92 -4.24 -6.15
N LEU A 138 -26.83 -3.05 -6.74
CA LEU A 138 -26.76 -1.79 -6.02
C LEU A 138 -28.10 -1.49 -5.32
N SER A 139 -28.02 -1.30 -4.00
CA SER A 139 -29.11 -0.84 -3.15
C SER A 139 -29.50 0.60 -3.50
N ARG A 140 -30.66 1.05 -3.00
CA ARG A 140 -31.08 2.45 -3.17
C ARG A 140 -30.09 3.42 -2.53
N ALA A 141 -29.55 3.08 -1.36
CA ALA A 141 -28.60 3.92 -0.64
C ALA A 141 -27.26 4.01 -1.39
N GLU A 142 -26.75 2.88 -1.88
CA GLU A 142 -25.53 2.82 -2.69
C GLU A 142 -25.71 3.64 -3.99
N LYS A 143 -26.85 3.51 -4.67
CA LYS A 143 -27.16 4.31 -5.87
C LYS A 143 -27.16 5.82 -5.60
N GLU A 144 -27.70 6.25 -4.45
CA GLU A 144 -27.71 7.68 -4.08
C GLU A 144 -26.30 8.15 -3.70
N ALA A 145 -25.52 7.34 -2.97
CA ALA A 145 -24.15 7.65 -2.59
C ALA A 145 -23.22 7.80 -3.82
N LEU A 146 -23.45 7.01 -4.87
CA LEU A 146 -22.69 7.07 -6.12
C LEU A 146 -23.17 8.14 -7.10
N ARG A 147 -24.34 8.76 -6.85
CA ARG A 147 -24.95 9.74 -7.76
C ARG A 147 -24.01 10.87 -8.20
N PRO A 148 -23.17 11.47 -7.32
CA PRO A 148 -22.22 12.52 -7.73
C PRO A 148 -21.15 12.06 -8.72
N PHE A 149 -20.86 10.76 -8.76
CA PHE A 149 -19.80 10.16 -9.58
C PHE A 149 -20.34 9.58 -10.89
N ARG A 150 -21.66 9.60 -11.10
CA ARG A 150 -22.24 9.24 -12.38
C ARG A 150 -21.78 10.24 -13.41
N GLN A 151 -20.86 9.81 -14.28
CA GLN A 151 -20.70 10.48 -15.54
C GLN A 151 -22.04 10.33 -16.26
N MET A 152 -22.71 11.47 -16.50
CA MET A 152 -23.65 11.48 -17.59
C MET A 152 -22.83 11.05 -18.79
N THR A 153 -23.14 9.87 -19.32
CA THR A 153 -22.88 9.64 -20.72
C THR A 153 -23.76 10.67 -21.44
N SER A 154 -23.33 11.94 -21.49
CA SER A 154 -23.28 12.57 -22.79
C SER A 154 -22.57 11.53 -23.59
N ARG A 155 -23.32 10.77 -24.40
CA ARG A 155 -22.75 10.07 -25.53
C ARG A 155 -21.62 10.97 -25.97
N SER A 156 -20.40 10.47 -25.95
CA SER A 156 -19.49 10.91 -26.97
C SER A 156 -20.27 10.74 -28.27
N ARG A 157 -20.99 11.79 -28.69
CA ARG A 157 -20.64 12.44 -29.92
C ARG A 157 -19.11 12.46 -29.83
N SER A 158 -18.49 11.42 -30.39
CA SER A 158 -17.46 11.65 -31.37
C SER A 158 -17.75 13.02 -31.95
N PRO A 159 -16.81 13.97 -31.95
CA PRO A 159 -17.04 15.16 -32.75
C PRO A 159 -17.52 14.61 -34.08
N GLU A 160 -18.80 14.83 -34.43
CA GLU A 160 -19.14 14.87 -35.83
C GLU A 160 -18.15 15.93 -36.29
N GLU A 161 -17.10 15.47 -36.98
CA GLU A 161 -16.15 16.35 -37.60
C GLU A 161 -17.00 17.26 -38.46
N ASP A 162 -17.33 18.42 -37.92
CA ASP A 162 -18.00 19.46 -38.66
C ASP A 162 -16.98 19.82 -39.74
N PRO A 163 -17.20 19.47 -41.04
CA PRO A 163 -16.10 19.37 -42.01
C PRO A 163 -15.48 20.72 -42.39
N THR A 164 -15.79 21.81 -41.68
CA THR A 164 -15.66 23.17 -42.19
C THR A 164 -14.92 24.16 -41.29
N LYS A 165 -14.19 23.71 -40.25
CA LYS A 165 -13.26 24.63 -39.55
C LYS A 165 -11.89 24.02 -39.28
N LEU A 166 -11.08 23.92 -40.34
CA LEU A 166 -9.63 23.77 -40.20
C LEU A 166 -9.08 24.86 -39.26
N GLY A 167 -8.36 24.44 -38.23
CA GLY A 167 -7.64 25.32 -37.31
C GLY A 167 -6.59 26.15 -38.07
N PHE A 168 -6.20 27.29 -37.50
CA PHE A 168 -5.24 28.21 -38.14
C PHE A 168 -3.91 27.51 -38.48
N ALA A 169 -3.45 26.59 -37.62
CA ALA A 169 -2.26 25.77 -37.86
C ALA A 169 -2.42 24.82 -39.07
N ASP A 170 -3.58 24.17 -39.21
CA ASP A 170 -3.84 23.25 -40.33
C ASP A 170 -3.90 23.97 -41.68
N ARG A 171 -4.37 25.23 -41.70
CA ARG A 171 -4.35 26.10 -42.90
C ARG A 171 -2.93 26.44 -43.32
N ILE A 172 -2.02 26.65 -42.37
CA ILE A 172 -0.61 26.93 -42.64
C ILE A 172 0.07 25.69 -43.23
N LEU A 173 -0.19 24.50 -42.66
CA LEU A 173 0.39 23.25 -43.15
C LEU A 173 -0.14 22.85 -44.54
N LYS A 174 -1.42 23.09 -44.84
CA LYS A 174 -1.99 22.86 -46.18
C LYS A 174 -1.37 23.76 -47.25
N ARG A 175 -1.14 25.05 -46.97
CA ARG A 175 -0.47 25.96 -47.93
C ARG A 175 0.92 25.46 -48.31
N ARG A 176 1.66 24.90 -47.36
CA ARG A 176 3.00 24.36 -47.61
C ARG A 176 2.97 23.12 -48.50
N LYS A 177 1.97 22.24 -48.34
CA LYS A 177 1.79 21.06 -49.21
C LYS A 177 1.42 21.45 -50.64
N VAL A 178 0.50 22.39 -50.83
CA VAL A 178 0.07 22.82 -52.18
C VAL A 178 1.21 23.49 -52.97
N GLN A 179 2.08 24.26 -52.32
CA GLN A 179 3.24 24.87 -52.98
C GLN A 179 4.32 23.85 -53.37
N ALA A 180 4.42 22.72 -52.68
CA ALA A 180 5.37 21.66 -52.99
C ALA A 180 4.90 20.73 -54.12
N GLU A 181 3.60 20.69 -54.42
CA GLU A 181 3.02 19.88 -55.50
C GLU A 181 2.96 20.63 -56.85
N THR A 182 3.18 21.95 -56.85
CA THR A 182 3.20 22.80 -58.05
C THR A 182 4.60 23.29 -58.45
N SER A 183 5.67 22.61 -57.99
CA SER A 183 7.05 22.84 -58.43
C SER A 183 7.68 21.58 -58.97
#